data_AF-A0A1Y3DVY3-F1
#
_entry.id   AF-A0A1Y3DVY3-F1
#
_cell.length_a   1.000
_cell.length_b   1.000
_cell.length_c   1.000
_cell.angle_alpha   90.00
_cell.angle_beta   90.00
_cell.angle_gamma   90.00
#
_symmetry.space_group_name_H-M   'P 1'
#
loop_
_entity.id
_entity.type
_entity.pdbx_description
1 polymer ?
#
loop_
_entity_poly.entity_id
_entity_poly.type
_entity_poly.pdbx_seq_one_letter_code
_entity_poly.pdbx_strand_id
1 'polypeptide(L)'
;MTTNQNAAIFSSDLQTFIVTKYDPLLTIVKELNDKLQNSEKDKYRLEKRLMKLERQVVVLLDKLEVTDITIDREGRENKVEKKIHQQIQNEENLLTPWLFSCQMGTPLSSLQVLLEFNNKNTIELNVRLWKREEDMWVNFLQLISSSDKNYLPQSLTLVDLRKATRKCLLTICTSEVLVVLRNVPGKSQAIYNTATMTLVAILASAIYEAWKRIELTDPVSLGRVVLVLDGEDVGSRLRAGNKKLKIEPLN
;
A
#
# COMPACT_ATOMS: atom_id res chain seq x y z
N MET A 1 39.27 47.52 12.46
CA MET A 1 39.36 47.40 10.98
C MET A 1 40.29 46.24 10.67
N THR A 2 39.74 45.11 10.24
CA THR A 2 40.49 43.98 9.69
C THR A 2 39.76 43.55 8.42
N THR A 3 40.41 43.79 7.30
CA THR A 3 39.93 43.58 5.94
C THR A 3 39.89 42.09 5.60
N ASN A 4 38.70 41.58 5.26
CA ASN A 4 38.50 40.30 4.59
C ASN A 4 39.16 40.34 3.20
N GLN A 5 40.33 39.73 3.06
CA GLN A 5 41.10 39.68 1.80
C GLN A 5 41.08 38.33 1.09
N ASN A 6 40.08 37.46 1.32
CA ASN A 6 40.10 36.10 0.74
C ASN A 6 39.02 35.79 -0.32
N ALA A 7 38.29 36.77 -0.84
CA ALA A 7 37.20 36.53 -1.80
C ALA A 7 37.54 36.81 -3.28
N ALA A 8 38.82 37.03 -3.63
CA ALA A 8 39.21 37.50 -4.96
C ALA A 8 40.35 36.68 -5.62
N ILE A 9 40.26 35.35 -5.65
CA ILE A 9 41.24 34.50 -6.38
C ILE A 9 40.56 33.38 -7.20
N PHE A 10 39.33 33.57 -7.66
CA PHE A 10 38.76 32.71 -8.70
C PHE A 10 38.24 33.58 -9.84
N SER A 11 38.65 33.30 -11.08
CA SER A 11 38.14 34.02 -12.25
C SER A 11 36.62 33.83 -12.32
N SER A 12 35.89 34.88 -12.69
CA SER A 12 34.42 34.86 -12.82
C SER A 12 33.94 33.72 -13.74
N ASP A 13 34.75 33.39 -14.74
CA ASP A 13 34.51 32.28 -15.67
C ASP A 13 34.59 30.91 -14.97
N LEU A 14 35.48 30.76 -14.00
CA LEU A 14 35.66 29.52 -13.24
C LEU A 14 34.54 29.34 -12.19
N GLN A 15 34.07 30.43 -11.56
CA GLN A 15 32.85 30.39 -10.75
C GLN A 15 31.62 30.05 -11.59
N THR A 16 31.49 30.62 -12.79
CA THR A 16 30.38 30.33 -13.70
C THR A 16 30.41 28.87 -14.18
N PHE A 17 31.60 28.33 -14.48
CA PHE A 17 31.77 26.92 -14.84
C PHE A 17 31.41 25.98 -13.68
N ILE A 18 31.82 26.30 -12.44
CA ILE A 18 31.49 25.49 -11.26
C ILE A 18 29.97 25.40 -11.10
N VAL A 19 29.26 26.52 -11.13
CA VAL A 19 27.81 26.55 -10.91
C VAL A 19 27.03 25.90 -12.07
N THR A 20 27.46 26.10 -13.31
CA THR A 20 26.67 25.67 -14.48
C THR A 20 27.00 24.27 -15.00
N LYS A 21 28.20 23.76 -14.72
CA LYS A 21 28.68 22.46 -15.23
C LYS A 21 29.03 21.50 -14.10
N TYR A 22 29.80 21.96 -13.12
CA TYR A 22 30.31 21.08 -12.05
C TYR A 22 29.24 20.71 -11.02
N ASP A 23 28.47 21.68 -10.50
CA ASP A 23 27.43 21.43 -9.50
C ASP A 23 26.29 20.53 -10.00
N PRO A 24 25.80 20.67 -11.25
CA PRO A 24 24.85 19.72 -11.81
C PRO A 24 25.43 18.30 -11.95
N LEU A 25 26.69 18.16 -12.38
CA LEU A 25 27.37 16.87 -12.45
C LEU A 25 27.53 16.25 -11.06
N LEU A 26 27.89 17.05 -10.05
CA LEU A 26 28.01 16.59 -8.67
C LEU A 26 26.66 16.13 -8.12
N THR A 27 25.58 16.82 -8.49
CA THR A 27 24.21 16.44 -8.13
C THR A 27 23.83 15.11 -8.77
N ILE A 28 24.08 14.94 -10.07
CA ILE A 28 23.85 13.68 -10.79
C ILE A 28 24.67 12.53 -10.17
N VAL A 29 25.93 12.77 -9.84
CA VAL A 29 26.80 11.76 -9.19
C VAL A 29 26.25 11.38 -7.82
N LYS A 30 25.76 12.33 -7.03
CA LYS A 30 25.10 12.04 -5.75
C LYS A 30 23.82 11.22 -5.95
N GLU A 31 22.96 11.61 -6.88
CA GLU A 31 21.73 10.86 -7.18
C GLU A 31 22.02 9.43 -7.67
N LEU A 32 23.04 9.26 -8.52
CA LEU A 32 23.47 7.94 -8.98
C LEU A 32 24.03 7.09 -7.84
N ASN A 33 24.79 7.70 -6.93
CA ASN A 33 25.33 7.01 -5.77
C ASN A 33 24.21 6.60 -4.78
N ASP A 34 23.23 7.47 -4.56
CA ASP A 34 22.05 7.16 -3.75
C ASP A 34 21.22 6.04 -4.38
N LYS A 35 21.03 6.06 -5.71
CA LYS A 35 20.37 4.99 -6.47
C LYS A 35 21.14 3.68 -6.38
N LEU A 36 22.46 3.71 -6.50
CA LEU A 36 23.31 2.53 -6.37
C LEU A 36 23.19 1.93 -4.96
N GLN A 37 23.29 2.75 -3.92
CA GLN A 37 23.17 2.30 -2.54
C GLN A 37 21.78 1.71 -2.24
N ASN A 38 20.72 2.29 -2.80
CA ASN A 38 19.37 1.74 -2.69
C ASN A 38 19.26 0.40 -3.43
N SER A 39 19.80 0.32 -4.65
CA SER A 39 19.84 -0.93 -5.42
C SER A 39 20.62 -2.04 -4.71
N GLU A 40 21.72 -1.73 -4.03
CA GLU A 40 22.48 -2.69 -3.25
C GLU A 40 21.70 -3.19 -2.03
N LYS A 41 20.98 -2.30 -1.34
CA LYS A 41 20.09 -2.68 -0.23
C LYS A 41 18.97 -3.60 -0.71
N ASP A 42 18.36 -3.31 -1.86
CA ASP A 42 17.30 -4.11 -2.44
C ASP A 42 17.82 -5.48 -2.90
N LYS A 43 19.00 -5.51 -3.55
CA LYS A 43 19.69 -6.76 -3.89
C LYS A 43 19.88 -7.63 -2.65
N TYR A 44 20.42 -7.07 -1.57
CA TYR A 44 20.63 -7.81 -0.32
C TYR A 44 19.31 -8.33 0.29
N ARG A 45 18.24 -7.52 0.25
CA ARG A 45 16.90 -7.94 0.71
C ARG A 45 16.34 -9.09 -0.13
N LEU A 46 16.49 -9.01 -1.44
CA LEU A 46 16.05 -10.03 -2.39
C LEU A 46 16.83 -11.34 -2.21
N GLU A 47 18.17 -11.27 -2.10
CA GLU A 47 19.02 -12.44 -1.82
C GLU A 47 18.58 -13.14 -0.53
N LYS A 48 18.27 -12.38 0.53
CA LYS A 48 17.78 -12.96 1.78
C LYS A 48 16.40 -13.61 1.65
N ARG A 49 15.50 -13.04 0.83
CA ARG A 49 14.19 -13.63 0.56
C ARG A 49 14.32 -14.90 -0.28
N LEU A 50 15.19 -14.87 -1.29
CA LEU A 50 15.50 -16.00 -2.16
C LEU A 50 16.06 -17.16 -1.33
N MET A 51 17.02 -16.91 -0.46
CA MET A 51 17.58 -17.93 0.45
C MET A 51 16.52 -18.56 1.37
N LYS A 52 15.51 -17.78 1.81
CA LYS A 52 14.40 -18.32 2.61
C LYS A 52 13.48 -19.19 1.77
N LEU A 53 13.15 -18.76 0.55
CA LEU A 53 12.32 -19.54 -0.37
C LEU A 53 13.01 -20.85 -0.75
N GLU A 54 14.32 -20.82 -1.07
CA GLU A 54 15.12 -22.02 -1.32
C GLU A 54 15.05 -23.00 -0.15
N ARG A 55 15.24 -22.52 1.10
CA ARG A 55 15.10 -23.37 2.29
C ARG A 55 13.69 -23.95 2.42
N GLN A 56 12.66 -23.17 2.13
CA GLN A 56 11.27 -23.64 2.19
C GLN A 56 10.98 -24.68 1.11
N VAL A 57 11.50 -24.50 -0.11
CA VAL A 57 11.38 -25.46 -1.20
C VAL A 57 12.06 -26.78 -0.84
N VAL A 58 13.27 -26.74 -0.27
CA VAL A 58 13.95 -27.96 0.23
C VAL A 58 13.09 -28.68 1.27
N VAL A 59 12.52 -27.96 2.24
CA VAL A 59 11.64 -28.56 3.26
C VAL A 59 10.36 -29.14 2.66
N LEU A 60 9.80 -28.50 1.63
CA LEU A 60 8.60 -28.99 0.94
C LEU A 60 8.89 -30.23 0.11
N LEU A 61 10.04 -30.29 -0.57
CA LEU A 61 10.47 -31.46 -1.33
C LEU A 61 10.74 -32.65 -0.40
N ASP A 62 11.39 -32.42 0.74
CA ASP A 62 11.60 -33.44 1.77
C ASP A 62 10.27 -33.99 2.31
N LYS A 63 9.25 -33.12 2.47
CA LYS A 63 7.90 -33.53 2.95
C LYS A 63 7.05 -34.24 1.90
N LEU A 64 7.28 -33.96 0.62
CA LEU A 64 6.54 -34.55 -0.49
C LEU A 64 7.23 -35.79 -1.06
N GLU A 65 8.37 -36.21 -0.48
CA GLU A 65 9.20 -37.35 -0.91
C GLU A 65 9.57 -37.28 -2.40
N VAL A 66 9.69 -36.07 -2.95
CA VAL A 66 9.99 -35.86 -4.36
C VAL A 66 11.51 -36.00 -4.56
N THR A 67 11.94 -37.16 -5.01
CA THR A 67 13.36 -37.49 -5.26
C THR A 67 13.89 -37.01 -6.60
N ASP A 68 13.02 -36.58 -7.51
CA ASP A 68 13.37 -36.28 -8.90
C ASP A 68 14.02 -34.90 -9.10
N ILE A 69 14.04 -34.07 -8.04
CA ILE A 69 14.63 -32.73 -8.08
C ILE A 69 15.97 -32.75 -7.34
N THR A 70 17.06 -32.80 -8.11
CA THR A 70 18.42 -32.66 -7.58
C THR A 70 18.71 -31.19 -7.25
N ILE A 71 18.67 -30.85 -5.97
CA ILE A 71 19.13 -29.53 -5.49
C ILE A 71 20.61 -29.64 -5.12
N ASP A 72 21.46 -28.89 -5.82
CA ASP A 72 22.87 -28.75 -5.46
C ASP A 72 22.99 -28.17 -4.04
N ARG A 73 23.43 -29.00 -3.09
CA ARG A 73 23.66 -28.64 -1.69
C ARG A 73 25.07 -28.09 -1.43
N GLU A 74 25.75 -27.58 -2.45
CA GLU A 74 27.08 -26.96 -2.29
C GLU A 74 26.97 -25.45 -2.09
N GLY A 75 26.88 -25.06 -0.82
CA GLY A 75 26.87 -23.64 -0.44
C GLY A 75 26.71 -23.37 1.05
N ARG A 76 27.10 -24.30 1.93
CA ARG A 76 27.18 -24.01 3.38
C ARG A 76 28.49 -23.28 3.69
N GLU A 77 28.57 -22.01 3.33
CA GLU A 77 29.51 -21.11 4.01
C GLU A 77 28.94 -20.75 5.39
N ASN A 78 29.58 -21.29 6.42
CA ASN A 78 29.39 -20.91 7.81
C ASN A 78 29.75 -19.43 8.00
N LYS A 79 28.78 -18.51 7.84
CA LYS A 79 28.93 -17.12 8.29
C LYS A 79 28.10 -16.90 9.54
N VAL A 80 28.84 -16.92 10.65
CA VAL A 80 28.50 -16.54 12.02
C VAL A 80 27.36 -15.51 12.08
N GLU A 81 26.23 -15.93 12.64
CA GLU A 81 25.08 -15.08 12.94
C GLU A 81 25.45 -14.04 14.02
N LYS A 82 25.92 -12.86 13.61
CA LYS A 82 25.83 -11.68 14.47
C LYS A 82 24.37 -11.23 14.47
N LYS A 83 23.63 -11.58 15.53
CA LYS A 83 22.31 -11.03 15.86
C LYS A 83 22.42 -9.52 16.11
N ILE A 84 22.44 -8.73 15.05
CA ILE A 84 22.15 -7.30 15.14
C ILE A 84 20.63 -7.18 15.26
N HIS A 85 20.17 -6.92 16.49
CA HIS A 85 18.82 -6.41 16.73
C HIS A 85 18.73 -5.01 16.15
N GLN A 86 18.56 -4.90 14.84
CA GLN A 86 18.03 -3.69 14.23
C GLN A 86 16.51 -3.81 14.30
N GLN A 87 15.93 -3.03 15.21
CA GLN A 87 14.50 -2.73 15.17
C GLN A 87 14.16 -2.28 13.75
N ILE A 88 13.37 -3.12 13.07
CA ILE A 88 12.77 -2.77 11.78
C ILE A 88 11.83 -1.60 12.08
N GLN A 89 12.27 -0.38 11.82
CA GLN A 89 11.34 0.74 11.74
C GLN A 89 10.44 0.47 10.54
N ASN A 90 9.12 0.51 10.77
CA ASN A 90 8.10 0.33 9.74
C ASN A 90 8.28 1.40 8.65
N GLU A 91 8.95 1.05 7.55
CA GLU A 91 9.02 1.86 6.34
C GLU A 91 7.71 1.73 5.56
N GLU A 92 6.66 2.47 5.96
CA GLU A 92 5.37 2.56 5.27
C GLU A 92 5.50 3.04 3.80
N ASN A 93 6.67 3.54 3.39
CA ASN A 93 6.96 4.07 2.06
C ASN A 93 7.31 3.01 0.99
N LEU A 94 7.43 1.72 1.37
CA LEU A 94 7.80 0.63 0.45
C LEU A 94 6.64 -0.31 0.11
N LEU A 95 5.44 -0.08 0.67
CA LEU A 95 4.24 -0.81 0.31
C LEU A 95 3.68 -0.25 -1.01
N THR A 96 3.26 -1.13 -1.91
CA THR A 96 2.50 -0.71 -3.09
C THR A 96 1.27 0.08 -2.63
N PRO A 97 0.98 1.21 -3.27
CA PRO A 97 -0.18 2.01 -2.91
C PRO A 97 -1.44 1.17 -3.05
N TRP A 98 -2.23 1.16 -1.99
CA TRP A 98 -3.49 0.42 -1.91
C TRP A 98 -4.68 1.36 -1.86
N LEU A 99 -4.45 2.64 -1.54
CA LEU A 99 -5.48 3.67 -1.42
C LEU A 99 -5.21 4.76 -2.44
N PHE A 100 -6.14 4.95 -3.36
CA PHE A 100 -6.01 5.90 -4.44
C PHE A 100 -7.14 6.91 -4.48
N SER A 101 -6.92 8.04 -5.14
CA SER A 101 -7.97 8.98 -5.56
C SER A 101 -8.04 9.12 -7.07
N CYS A 102 -9.24 9.29 -7.61
CA CYS A 102 -9.46 9.57 -9.03
C CYS A 102 -10.46 10.71 -9.22
N GLN A 103 -10.50 11.27 -10.43
CA GLN A 103 -11.44 12.34 -10.79
C GLN A 103 -12.88 11.85 -10.76
N MET A 104 -13.77 12.71 -10.28
CA MET A 104 -15.20 12.43 -10.17
C MET A 104 -15.78 11.90 -11.49
N GLY A 105 -16.41 10.73 -11.44
CA GLY A 105 -17.11 10.14 -12.59
C GLY A 105 -16.21 9.31 -13.51
N THR A 106 -14.99 8.98 -13.09
CA THR A 106 -14.11 8.08 -13.85
C THR A 106 -14.80 6.73 -14.12
N PRO A 107 -14.95 6.26 -15.37
CA PRO A 107 -15.61 4.99 -15.66
C PRO A 107 -14.97 3.80 -14.93
N LEU A 108 -15.79 2.87 -14.45
CA LEU A 108 -15.29 1.68 -13.74
C LEU A 108 -14.34 0.84 -14.60
N SER A 109 -14.65 0.71 -15.89
CA SER A 109 -13.82 0.02 -16.88
C SER A 109 -12.42 0.61 -16.98
N SER A 110 -12.29 1.93 -16.89
CA SER A 110 -10.99 2.61 -16.94
C SER A 110 -10.16 2.30 -15.70
N LEU A 111 -10.79 2.29 -14.52
CA LEU A 111 -10.11 1.92 -13.26
C LEU A 111 -9.68 0.44 -13.25
N GLN A 112 -10.53 -0.44 -13.79
CA GLN A 112 -10.23 -1.87 -13.91
C GLN A 112 -9.04 -2.13 -14.82
N VAL A 113 -8.97 -1.46 -15.98
CA VAL A 113 -7.83 -1.60 -16.90
C VAL A 113 -6.56 -1.02 -16.28
N LEU A 114 -6.63 0.19 -15.71
CA LEU A 114 -5.45 0.89 -15.18
C LEU A 114 -4.84 0.17 -13.97
N LEU A 115 -5.68 -0.43 -13.13
CA LEU A 115 -5.23 -1.18 -11.96
C LEU A 115 -5.12 -2.69 -12.25
N GLU A 116 -5.38 -3.15 -13.46
CA GLU A 116 -5.32 -4.57 -13.88
C GLU A 116 -6.26 -5.50 -13.06
N PHE A 117 -7.48 -5.06 -12.75
CA PHE A 117 -8.50 -5.85 -12.04
C PHE A 117 -9.58 -6.41 -12.97
N ASN A 118 -10.11 -7.58 -12.61
CA ASN A 118 -11.26 -8.19 -13.29
C ASN A 118 -12.59 -7.65 -12.77
N ASN A 119 -13.60 -7.56 -13.65
CA ASN A 119 -14.95 -7.08 -13.35
C ASN A 119 -15.63 -7.86 -12.22
N LYS A 120 -15.36 -9.17 -12.12
CA LYS A 120 -15.98 -10.04 -11.12
C LYS A 120 -15.58 -9.70 -9.67
N ASN A 121 -14.42 -9.08 -9.48
CA ASN A 121 -13.87 -8.80 -8.16
C ASN A 121 -13.92 -7.29 -7.83
N THR A 122 -14.78 -6.55 -8.52
CA THR A 122 -14.94 -5.12 -8.33
C THR A 122 -16.20 -4.83 -7.53
N ILE A 123 -16.08 -4.03 -6.48
CA ILE A 123 -17.18 -3.61 -5.62
C ILE A 123 -17.33 -2.10 -5.76
N GLU A 124 -18.48 -1.66 -6.24
CA GLU A 124 -18.79 -0.24 -6.41
C GLU A 124 -19.79 0.21 -5.34
N LEU A 125 -19.43 1.25 -4.58
CA LEU A 125 -20.23 1.76 -3.48
C LEU A 125 -20.52 3.25 -3.68
N ASN A 126 -21.78 3.64 -3.54
CA ASN A 126 -22.15 5.05 -3.57
C ASN A 126 -22.23 5.62 -2.16
N VAL A 127 -21.29 6.50 -1.84
CA VAL A 127 -21.11 7.09 -0.51
C VAL A 127 -22.27 8.03 -0.14
N ARG A 128 -23.01 8.60 -1.12
CA ARG A 128 -24.19 9.44 -0.87
C ARG A 128 -25.34 8.69 -0.20
N LEU A 129 -25.37 7.37 -0.30
CA LEU A 129 -26.41 6.54 0.32
C LEU A 129 -26.18 6.35 1.82
N TRP A 130 -24.99 6.68 2.33
CA TRP A 130 -24.62 6.45 3.71
C TRP A 130 -25.02 7.63 4.59
N LYS A 131 -25.97 7.41 5.49
CA LYS A 131 -26.35 8.39 6.53
C LYS A 131 -25.78 7.99 7.88
N ARG A 132 -25.78 6.70 8.18
CA ARG A 132 -25.22 6.11 9.40
C ARG A 132 -24.23 5.00 9.08
N GLU A 133 -23.50 4.58 10.10
CA GLU A 133 -22.52 3.51 9.96
C GLU A 133 -23.19 2.16 9.66
N GLU A 134 -24.38 1.92 10.20
CA GLU A 134 -25.18 0.74 9.88
C GLU A 134 -25.52 0.68 8.39
N ASP A 135 -25.97 1.80 7.80
CA ASP A 135 -26.32 1.88 6.38
C ASP A 135 -25.12 1.54 5.49
N MET A 136 -23.94 2.06 5.85
CA MET A 136 -22.69 1.77 5.16
C MET A 136 -22.35 0.29 5.22
N TRP A 137 -22.41 -0.34 6.41
CA TRP A 137 -22.09 -1.76 6.55
C TRP A 137 -23.09 -2.68 5.87
N VAL A 138 -24.38 -2.35 5.93
CA VAL A 138 -25.41 -3.10 5.22
C VAL A 138 -25.16 -3.03 3.71
N ASN A 139 -24.94 -1.84 3.17
CA ASN A 139 -24.65 -1.64 1.75
C ASN A 139 -23.39 -2.43 1.32
N PHE A 140 -22.31 -2.33 2.09
CA PHE A 140 -21.08 -3.07 1.86
C PHE A 140 -21.29 -4.60 1.85
N LEU A 141 -21.91 -5.13 2.91
CA LEU A 141 -22.12 -6.57 3.06
C LEU A 141 -23.10 -7.13 2.01
N GLN A 142 -24.11 -6.37 1.61
CA GLN A 142 -25.04 -6.77 0.55
C GLN A 142 -24.34 -6.93 -0.79
N LEU A 143 -23.47 -6.00 -1.18
CA LEU A 143 -22.75 -6.06 -2.45
C LEU A 143 -21.72 -7.19 -2.51
N ILE A 144 -21.11 -7.52 -1.37
CA ILE A 144 -20.13 -8.62 -1.31
C ILE A 144 -20.80 -9.98 -1.23
N SER A 145 -22.02 -10.04 -0.68
CA SER A 145 -22.78 -11.28 -0.58
C SER A 145 -23.15 -11.75 -1.98
N SER A 146 -22.28 -12.57 -2.57
CA SER A 146 -22.55 -13.32 -3.79
C SER A 146 -23.61 -14.39 -3.48
N SER A 147 -24.25 -14.96 -4.51
CA SER A 147 -25.29 -15.99 -4.34
C SER A 147 -24.92 -17.12 -3.38
N ASP A 148 -23.61 -17.41 -3.26
CA ASP A 148 -23.09 -18.57 -2.54
C ASP A 148 -22.63 -18.27 -1.11
N LYS A 149 -22.46 -16.99 -0.72
CA LYS A 149 -22.00 -16.61 0.62
C LYS A 149 -22.74 -15.37 1.11
N ASN A 150 -23.74 -15.58 1.97
CA ASN A 150 -24.43 -14.48 2.65
C ASN A 150 -23.63 -14.06 3.89
N TYR A 151 -23.09 -12.84 3.86
CA TYR A 151 -22.41 -12.24 5.00
C TYR A 151 -23.33 -11.36 5.85
N LEU A 152 -24.60 -11.18 5.47
CA LEU A 152 -25.54 -10.38 6.23
C LEU A 152 -25.94 -11.11 7.52
N PRO A 153 -25.76 -10.50 8.71
CA PRO A 153 -26.27 -11.07 9.95
C PRO A 153 -27.80 -11.01 9.99
N GLN A 154 -28.41 -11.92 10.76
CA GLN A 154 -29.87 -11.92 10.99
C GLN A 154 -30.36 -10.68 11.74
N SER A 155 -29.51 -10.11 12.59
CA SER A 155 -29.74 -8.88 13.34
C SER A 155 -28.93 -7.75 12.71
N LEU A 156 -29.58 -6.65 12.35
CA LEU A 156 -28.95 -5.46 11.76
C LEU A 156 -28.44 -4.48 12.82
N THR A 157 -28.10 -4.97 14.02
CA THR A 157 -27.45 -4.12 15.02
C THR A 157 -26.02 -3.80 14.58
N LEU A 158 -25.53 -2.62 14.96
CA LEU A 158 -24.18 -2.18 14.61
C LEU A 158 -23.09 -3.16 15.07
N VAL A 159 -23.27 -3.80 16.23
CA VAL A 159 -22.32 -4.78 16.78
C VAL A 159 -22.24 -6.01 15.89
N ASP A 160 -23.39 -6.53 15.46
CA ASP A 160 -23.45 -7.73 14.62
C ASP A 160 -22.95 -7.43 13.21
N LEU A 161 -23.30 -6.27 12.65
CA LEU A 161 -22.77 -5.78 11.38
C LEU A 161 -21.24 -5.67 11.41
N ARG A 162 -20.66 -5.01 12.42
CA ARG A 162 -19.20 -4.92 12.56
C ARG A 162 -18.53 -6.29 12.68
N LYS A 163 -19.13 -7.24 13.41
CA LYS A 163 -18.60 -8.61 13.52
C LYS A 163 -18.64 -9.33 12.18
N ALA A 164 -19.76 -9.24 11.46
CA ALA A 164 -19.93 -9.83 10.14
C ALA A 164 -18.95 -9.22 9.13
N THR A 165 -18.84 -7.89 9.09
CA THR A 165 -17.87 -7.16 8.27
C THR A 165 -16.44 -7.60 8.55
N ARG A 166 -16.02 -7.73 9.81
CA ARG A 166 -14.65 -8.20 10.12
C ARG A 166 -14.37 -9.58 9.55
N LYS A 167 -15.31 -10.53 9.65
CA LYS A 167 -15.15 -11.87 9.06
C LYS A 167 -15.11 -11.80 7.53
N CYS A 168 -15.98 -10.99 6.95
CA CYS A 168 -16.07 -10.77 5.51
C CYS A 168 -14.76 -10.17 4.95
N LEU A 169 -14.28 -9.07 5.54
CA LEU A 169 -13.02 -8.43 5.18
C LEU A 169 -11.81 -9.36 5.28
N LEU A 170 -11.76 -10.22 6.31
CA LEU A 170 -10.69 -11.21 6.40
C LEU A 170 -10.70 -12.21 5.23
N THR A 171 -11.88 -12.53 4.68
CA THR A 171 -11.98 -13.38 3.50
C THR A 171 -11.56 -12.61 2.24
N ILE A 172 -12.06 -11.37 2.09
CA ILE A 172 -11.78 -10.50 0.93
C ILE A 172 -10.28 -10.22 0.79
N CYS A 173 -9.62 -9.93 1.91
CA CYS A 173 -8.19 -9.63 1.93
C CYS A 173 -7.30 -10.83 1.57
N THR A 174 -7.87 -12.04 1.40
CA THR A 174 -7.15 -13.19 0.83
C THR A 174 -7.29 -13.34 -0.68
N SER A 175 -8.10 -12.47 -1.30
CA SER A 175 -8.38 -12.45 -2.74
C SER A 175 -7.97 -11.12 -3.36
N GLU A 176 -7.92 -11.07 -4.68
CA GLU A 176 -7.73 -9.82 -5.41
C GLU A 176 -9.07 -9.08 -5.53
N VAL A 177 -9.21 -7.92 -4.87
CA VAL A 177 -10.46 -7.14 -4.84
C VAL A 177 -10.22 -5.64 -5.04
N LEU A 178 -11.01 -5.04 -5.92
CA LEU A 178 -11.05 -3.60 -6.16
C LEU A 178 -12.32 -3.01 -5.55
N VAL A 179 -12.18 -2.07 -4.61
CA VAL A 179 -13.29 -1.34 -4.00
C VAL A 179 -13.27 0.10 -4.50
N VAL A 180 -14.35 0.55 -5.12
CA VAL A 180 -14.49 1.91 -5.64
C VAL A 180 -15.58 2.65 -4.87
N LEU A 181 -15.21 3.74 -4.21
CA LEU A 181 -16.12 4.62 -3.50
C LEU A 181 -16.49 5.80 -4.38
N ARG A 182 -17.73 5.83 -4.88
CA ARG A 182 -18.29 6.89 -5.70
C ARG A 182 -18.76 8.07 -4.87
N ASN A 183 -18.62 9.27 -5.44
CA ASN A 183 -19.10 10.52 -4.87
C ASN A 183 -18.47 10.86 -3.50
N VAL A 184 -17.17 10.61 -3.34
CA VAL A 184 -16.44 11.00 -2.13
C VAL A 184 -16.33 12.52 -2.08
N PRO A 185 -16.73 13.18 -0.97
CA PRO A 185 -16.60 14.62 -0.84
C PRO A 185 -15.13 15.08 -0.90
N GLY A 186 -14.85 16.03 -1.78
CA GLY A 186 -13.56 16.72 -1.88
C GLY A 186 -13.24 17.62 -0.70
N LYS A 187 -12.03 18.20 -0.65
CA LYS A 187 -11.65 19.15 0.42
C LYS A 187 -12.68 20.25 0.68
N SER A 188 -13.20 20.87 -0.37
CA SER A 188 -14.19 21.95 -0.27
C SER A 188 -15.55 21.47 0.25
N GLN A 189 -15.96 20.25 -0.11
CA GLN A 189 -17.25 19.66 0.27
C GLN A 189 -17.21 18.92 1.61
N ALA A 190 -16.03 18.45 2.02
CA ALA A 190 -15.80 17.68 3.25
C ALA A 190 -16.15 18.49 4.51
N ILE A 191 -16.04 19.82 4.46
CA ILE A 191 -16.42 20.73 5.55
C ILE A 191 -17.92 20.62 5.87
N TYR A 192 -18.74 20.41 4.84
CA TYR A 192 -20.20 20.28 4.98
C TYR A 192 -20.67 18.83 5.10
N ASN A 193 -19.84 17.87 4.68
CA ASN A 193 -20.14 16.43 4.65
C ASN A 193 -19.20 15.64 5.59
N THR A 194 -19.00 16.14 6.80
CA THR A 194 -18.07 15.56 7.79
C THR A 194 -18.46 14.15 8.20
N ALA A 195 -19.75 13.88 8.36
CA ALA A 195 -20.27 12.55 8.69
C ALA A 195 -19.91 11.52 7.60
N THR A 196 -20.14 11.87 6.34
CA THR A 196 -19.81 11.05 5.18
C THR A 196 -18.32 10.74 5.09
N MET A 197 -17.46 11.75 5.27
CA MET A 197 -16.01 11.54 5.33
C MET A 197 -15.58 10.65 6.49
N THR A 198 -16.26 10.75 7.63
CA THR A 198 -16.02 9.87 8.78
C THR A 198 -16.35 8.42 8.44
N LEU A 199 -17.45 8.17 7.73
CA LEU A 199 -17.83 6.83 7.27
C LEU A 199 -16.80 6.25 6.28
N VAL A 200 -16.38 7.05 5.28
CA VAL A 200 -15.29 6.67 4.35
C VAL A 200 -14.02 6.30 5.11
N ALA A 201 -13.65 7.09 6.12
CA ALA A 201 -12.49 6.83 6.97
C ALA A 201 -12.64 5.54 7.81
N ILE A 202 -13.83 5.27 8.34
CA ILE A 202 -14.13 4.03 9.08
C ILE A 202 -13.97 2.81 8.16
N LEU A 203 -14.50 2.87 6.94
CA LEU A 203 -14.37 1.78 5.97
C LEU A 203 -12.90 1.53 5.61
N ALA A 204 -12.17 2.59 5.23
CA ALA A 204 -10.76 2.49 4.86
C ALA A 204 -9.92 1.92 6.03
N SER A 205 -10.19 2.35 7.26
CA SER A 205 -9.51 1.82 8.45
C SER A 205 -9.82 0.34 8.69
N ALA A 206 -11.07 -0.09 8.49
CA ALA A 206 -11.46 -1.48 8.66
C ALA A 206 -10.77 -2.40 7.64
N ILE A 207 -10.68 -1.98 6.38
CA ILE A 207 -9.95 -2.69 5.31
C ILE A 207 -8.46 -2.79 5.68
N TYR A 208 -7.85 -1.67 6.06
CA TYR A 208 -6.44 -1.64 6.45
C TYR A 208 -6.15 -2.55 7.65
N GLU A 209 -7.02 -2.56 8.66
CA GLU A 209 -6.87 -3.44 9.83
C GLU A 209 -7.00 -4.92 9.48
N ALA A 210 -7.95 -5.28 8.61
CA ALA A 210 -8.09 -6.65 8.14
C ALA A 210 -6.87 -7.10 7.34
N TRP A 211 -6.38 -6.22 6.46
CA TRP A 211 -5.19 -6.47 5.66
C TRP A 211 -3.94 -6.67 6.53
N LYS A 212 -3.68 -5.75 7.48
CA LYS A 212 -2.58 -5.88 8.44
C LYS A 212 -2.68 -7.13 9.31
N ARG A 213 -3.89 -7.56 9.64
CA ARG A 213 -4.08 -8.78 10.43
C ARG A 213 -3.64 -10.02 9.66
N ILE A 214 -4.01 -10.14 8.39
CA ILE A 214 -3.60 -11.29 7.55
C ILE A 214 -2.11 -11.23 7.25
N GLU A 215 -1.56 -10.05 6.96
CA GLU A 215 -0.11 -9.86 6.78
C GLU A 215 0.68 -10.40 7.99
N LEU A 216 0.16 -10.24 9.21
CA LEU A 216 0.77 -10.74 10.43
C LEU A 216 0.50 -12.23 10.69
N THR A 217 -0.69 -12.76 10.38
CA THR A 217 -1.06 -14.15 10.72
C THR A 217 -0.71 -15.16 9.64
N ASP A 218 -0.92 -14.81 8.37
CA ASP A 218 -0.68 -15.69 7.23
C ASP A 218 -0.36 -14.84 5.98
N PRO A 219 0.90 -14.40 5.83
CA PRO A 219 1.29 -13.55 4.71
C PRO A 219 1.23 -14.26 3.34
N VAL A 220 1.12 -15.58 3.30
CA VAL A 220 1.08 -16.36 2.04
C VAL A 220 -0.29 -16.28 1.39
N SER A 221 -1.36 -16.18 2.19
CA SER A 221 -2.73 -16.02 1.68
C SER A 221 -3.10 -14.56 1.41
N LEU A 222 -2.18 -13.61 1.55
CA LEU A 222 -2.45 -12.18 1.36
C LEU A 222 -2.78 -11.88 -0.10
N GLY A 223 -4.02 -11.46 -0.35
CA GLY A 223 -4.48 -11.01 -1.66
C GLY A 223 -4.14 -9.54 -1.92
N ARG A 224 -4.49 -9.08 -3.13
CA ARG A 224 -4.31 -7.69 -3.56
C ARG A 224 -5.61 -6.92 -3.36
N VAL A 225 -5.66 -6.04 -2.36
CA VAL A 225 -6.82 -5.19 -2.10
C VAL A 225 -6.49 -3.75 -2.47
N VAL A 226 -7.33 -3.14 -3.32
CA VAL A 226 -7.19 -1.74 -3.71
C VAL A 226 -8.49 -0.99 -3.42
N LEU A 227 -8.38 0.18 -2.79
CA LEU A 227 -9.46 1.10 -2.49
C LEU A 227 -9.27 2.39 -3.31
N VAL A 228 -10.27 2.76 -4.10
CA VAL A 228 -10.26 3.98 -4.92
C VAL A 228 -11.33 4.94 -4.42
N LEU A 229 -10.94 6.19 -4.18
CA LEU A 229 -11.80 7.30 -3.80
C LEU A 229 -12.11 8.15 -5.03
N ASP A 230 -13.32 8.03 -5.55
CA ASP A 230 -13.81 8.81 -6.69
C ASP A 230 -14.43 10.11 -6.20
N GLY A 231 -13.68 11.22 -6.34
CA GLY A 231 -14.05 12.53 -5.82
C GLY A 231 -13.13 13.65 -6.31
N GLU A 232 -13.67 14.87 -6.42
CA GLU A 232 -12.87 16.04 -6.79
C GLU A 232 -11.96 16.46 -5.63
N ASP A 233 -10.65 16.57 -5.86
CA ASP A 233 -9.67 17.03 -4.85
C ASP A 233 -9.86 16.41 -3.44
N VAL A 234 -9.92 15.08 -3.35
CA VAL A 234 -10.03 14.34 -2.06
C VAL A 234 -8.80 14.59 -1.16
N GLY A 235 -7.69 15.05 -1.73
CA GLY A 235 -6.42 15.28 -1.04
C GLY A 235 -5.52 14.05 -0.97
N SER A 236 -4.37 14.19 -0.29
CA SER A 236 -3.31 13.18 -0.27
C SER A 236 -3.29 12.33 1.01
N ARG A 237 -4.17 12.59 1.97
CA ARG A 237 -4.23 11.86 3.24
C ARG A 237 -5.67 11.75 3.76
N LEU A 238 -6.04 10.57 4.24
CA LEU A 238 -7.30 10.30 4.96
C LEU A 238 -7.01 10.08 6.45
N ARG A 239 -7.72 10.78 7.34
CA ARG A 239 -7.61 10.58 8.79
C ARG A 239 -8.73 9.66 9.27
N ALA A 240 -8.36 8.52 9.85
CA ALA A 240 -9.29 7.58 10.46
C ALA A 240 -8.93 7.38 11.94
N GLY A 241 -9.62 8.12 12.82
CA GLY A 241 -9.26 8.17 14.25
C GLY A 241 -7.82 8.66 14.43
N ASN A 242 -6.96 7.80 14.98
CA ASN A 242 -5.54 8.09 15.21
C ASN A 242 -4.63 7.74 14.02
N LYS A 243 -5.16 7.09 12.99
CA LYS A 243 -4.41 6.65 11.81
C LYS A 243 -4.48 7.70 10.70
N LYS A 244 -3.38 7.87 9.98
CA LYS A 244 -3.29 8.69 8.77
C LYS A 244 -2.96 7.75 7.61
N LEU A 245 -3.89 7.58 6.69
CA LEU A 245 -3.70 6.76 5.48
C LEU A 245 -3.26 7.68 4.34
N LYS A 246 -2.18 7.31 3.65
CA LYS A 246 -1.70 8.02 2.46
C LYS A 246 -2.62 7.68 1.28
N ILE A 247 -3.02 8.69 0.52
CA ILE A 247 -3.80 8.55 -0.71
C ILE A 247 -2.87 8.89 -1.88
N GLU A 248 -2.83 8.05 -2.90
CA GLU A 248 -2.09 8.32 -4.13
C GLU A 248 -3.03 8.69 -5.29
N PRO A 249 -2.75 9.75 -6.06
CA PRO A 249 -3.58 10.10 -7.20
C PRO A 249 -3.38 9.09 -8.33
N LEU A 250 -4.48 8.61 -8.91
CA LEU A 250 -4.48 7.88 -10.18
C LEU A 250 -4.44 8.91 -11.30
N ASN A 251 -3.31 8.98 -11.98
CA ASN A 251 -3.10 9.80 -13.18
C ASN A 251 -3.26 8.96 -14.44
#